data_AF-Q580J3-F1
#
_entry.id   AF-Q580J3-F1
#
_cell.length_a   1.000
_cell.length_b   1.000
_cell.length_c   1.000
_cell.angle_alpha   90.00
_cell.angle_beta   90.00
_cell.angle_gamma   90.00
#
_symmetry.space_group_name_H-M   'P 1'
#
loop_
_entity.id
_entity.type
_entity.pdbx_description
1 polymer ?
#
loop_
_entity_poly.entity_id
_entity_poly.type
_entity_poly.pdbx_seq_one_letter_code
_entity_poly.pdbx_strand_id
1 'polypeptide(L)'
;MNKSAVRSEESRQSSSLPSTYSSSSLNSEDERLALLSDINALQALFPGVTPKEETPLIKHPNMTPAVFSKKFDYVMGIYRAVGVTFKGTRVGPSTPQWLLLTSFVIQQNASHYSAWKDRRDVFLQPSRLLTSTRDAFMAENGQQCCGDKSDSLAKVIQEWLPAQCDVQGPTGEYSVWRAIRWELKAMERFALMNPKNFQAWHHRGEMLREALMHANSAVTGSRSAFDGYLLTCHNMQFSDIDERVFCDAALDDDSKNYHAWLYRSWFVHSFPFLLHPPSWDSLLGGDQGTEDKHSELHAAPFRSFTVEEDWLHKCLQPIIPECPLSDELTSTAKRILHDCMNNSAWCHRFYVFEHDLIVPLIRVIPPQQTEEAKLILKRLCECEMFYALQWCAYEPCNESSFVHARCVAVLHQAVAIHLCLSSHEDAPHVFLRDDEIIQVAGSSSLRHMNLRDKLRWGAFLETFRLLLCQVNVLSDVITPRAEEFRSGGEGRDDATISVIRKRRSQFLLDNTHQVYTARYRCLFTILEYMWRCYFTVSDRENVAAALPPEVYAGGDAEAAALAQQQSDDCVKFFLEAELQALRLARRLFVEDDIRRKYWKHEMNIVMNRDYV
;
A
#
# COMPACT_ATOMS: atom_id res chain seq x y z
N MET A 1 -61.87 -9.86 -5.06
CA MET A 1 -61.75 -9.46 -3.63
C MET A 1 -60.35 -8.91 -3.43
N ASN A 2 -60.25 -7.67 -2.92
CA ASN A 2 -59.00 -6.96 -2.66
C ASN A 2 -57.97 -7.82 -1.92
N LYS A 3 -56.73 -7.80 -2.41
CA LYS A 3 -55.51 -7.65 -1.60
C LYS A 3 -54.38 -7.17 -2.51
N SER A 4 -54.33 -5.86 -2.65
CA SER A 4 -53.15 -5.10 -3.04
C SER A 4 -51.98 -5.47 -2.11
N ALA A 5 -50.98 -6.17 -2.63
CA ALA A 5 -49.68 -6.28 -1.99
C ALA A 5 -48.71 -5.41 -2.80
N VAL A 6 -48.66 -4.13 -2.43
CA VAL A 6 -47.57 -3.21 -2.78
C VAL A 6 -46.32 -3.81 -2.13
N ARG A 7 -45.47 -4.49 -2.92
CA ARG A 7 -44.15 -4.90 -2.47
C ARG A 7 -43.23 -3.71 -2.71
N SER A 8 -42.94 -3.05 -1.60
CA SER A 8 -42.02 -1.94 -1.42
C SER A 8 -40.71 -2.15 -2.18
N GLU A 9 -40.46 -1.25 -3.12
CA GLU A 9 -39.13 -0.91 -3.60
C GLU A 9 -38.33 -0.35 -2.42
N GLU A 10 -37.53 -1.20 -1.77
CA GLU A 10 -36.48 -0.73 -0.89
C GLU A 10 -35.37 -0.13 -1.75
N SER A 11 -35.54 1.15 -2.08
CA SER A 11 -34.44 2.03 -2.45
C SER A 11 -33.40 2.00 -1.32
N ARG A 12 -32.39 1.13 -1.45
CA ARG A 12 -31.19 1.19 -0.62
C ARG A 12 -30.44 2.47 -0.96
N GLN A 13 -30.84 3.54 -0.28
CA GLN A 13 -29.99 4.71 -0.09
C GLN A 13 -28.70 4.21 0.55
N SER A 14 -27.59 4.62 -0.06
CA SER A 14 -26.24 4.49 0.44
C SER A 14 -26.22 4.78 1.94
N SER A 15 -26.06 3.74 2.76
CA SER A 15 -25.74 3.91 4.17
C SER A 15 -24.27 4.31 4.24
N SER A 16 -23.99 5.59 3.96
CA SER A 16 -22.78 6.21 4.45
C SER A 16 -22.81 6.06 5.97
N LEU A 17 -21.95 5.18 6.50
CA LEU A 17 -21.56 5.26 7.90
C LEU A 17 -21.20 6.72 8.18
N PRO A 18 -21.77 7.36 9.22
CA PRO A 18 -21.44 8.73 9.52
C PRO A 18 -19.95 8.76 9.85
N SER A 19 -19.17 9.44 9.01
CA SER A 19 -17.84 9.88 9.38
C SER A 19 -17.97 10.62 10.71
N THR A 20 -17.39 10.07 11.77
CA THR A 20 -17.47 10.65 13.13
C THR A 20 -16.67 11.94 13.29
N TYR A 21 -16.24 12.57 12.20
CA TYR A 21 -15.81 13.96 12.22
C TYR A 21 -17.05 14.83 12.38
N SER A 22 -17.37 15.15 13.64
CA SER A 22 -18.38 16.15 13.99
C SER A 22 -18.21 17.39 13.11
N SER A 23 -19.27 17.81 12.43
CA SER A 23 -19.30 19.05 11.62
C SER A 23 -18.88 20.28 12.43
N SER A 24 -19.03 20.24 13.76
CA SER A 24 -18.54 21.28 14.67
C SER A 24 -17.01 21.41 14.68
N SER A 25 -16.27 20.32 14.50
CA SER A 25 -14.79 20.30 14.50
C SER A 25 -14.19 20.89 13.22
N LEU A 26 -14.85 20.62 12.08
CA LEU A 26 -14.40 21.14 10.78
C LEU A 26 -14.44 22.67 10.73
N ASN A 27 -15.52 23.28 11.25
CA ASN A 27 -15.64 24.73 11.32
C ASN A 27 -14.55 25.35 12.22
N SER A 28 -14.23 24.73 13.36
CA SER A 28 -13.20 25.27 14.26
C SER A 28 -11.78 25.22 13.68
N GLU A 29 -11.43 24.17 12.94
CA GLU A 29 -10.10 24.08 12.31
C GLU A 29 -9.95 25.05 11.12
N ASP A 30 -11.02 25.28 10.36
CA ASP A 30 -11.01 26.26 9.28
C ASP A 30 -10.92 27.69 9.83
N GLU A 31 -11.59 27.99 10.95
CA GLU A 31 -11.43 29.24 11.69
C GLU A 31 -10.00 29.41 12.22
N ARG A 32 -9.38 28.34 12.73
CA ARG A 32 -8.01 28.33 13.22
C ARG A 32 -6.99 28.64 12.12
N LEU A 33 -7.16 28.06 10.93
CA LEU A 33 -6.34 28.38 9.74
C LEU A 33 -6.58 29.81 9.23
N ALA A 34 -7.82 30.31 9.33
CA ALA A 34 -8.16 31.68 8.93
C ALA A 34 -7.41 32.74 9.75
N LEU A 35 -6.97 32.44 10.97
CA LEU A 35 -6.11 33.33 11.77
C LEU A 35 -4.78 33.64 11.07
N LEU A 36 -4.18 32.64 10.40
CA LEU A 36 -2.92 32.81 9.63
C LEU A 36 -3.12 33.60 8.33
N SER A 37 -4.35 34.03 8.08
CA SER A 37 -4.72 34.90 6.99
C SER A 37 -4.89 36.36 7.39
N ASP A 38 -4.80 36.70 8.68
CA ASP A 38 -4.92 38.07 9.16
C ASP A 38 -3.58 38.83 9.08
N ILE A 39 -3.53 39.83 8.20
CA ILE A 39 -2.34 40.67 8.03
C ILE A 39 -2.15 41.64 9.19
N ASN A 40 -3.20 42.01 9.93
CA ASN A 40 -3.09 42.86 11.10
C ASN A 40 -2.31 42.15 12.22
N ALA A 41 -2.59 40.85 12.43
CA ALA A 41 -1.83 40.04 13.37
C ALA A 41 -0.35 39.96 12.98
N LEU A 42 -0.05 39.76 11.69
CA LEU A 42 1.32 39.74 11.20
C LEU A 42 2.04 41.10 11.32
N GLN A 43 1.33 42.21 11.08
CA GLN A 43 1.85 43.57 11.28
C GLN A 43 2.16 43.87 12.74
N ALA A 44 1.30 43.41 13.65
CA ALA A 44 1.53 43.53 15.09
C ALA A 44 2.72 42.69 15.56
N LEU A 45 2.95 41.53 14.92
CA LEU A 45 4.08 40.65 15.22
C LEU A 45 5.44 41.23 14.76
N PHE A 46 5.45 42.04 13.69
CA PHE A 46 6.65 42.65 13.12
C PHE A 46 6.48 44.16 12.91
N PRO A 47 6.34 44.95 13.98
CA PRO A 47 6.13 46.38 13.86
C PRO A 47 7.33 47.06 13.19
N GLY A 48 7.07 47.88 12.17
CA GLY A 48 8.10 48.65 11.46
C GLY A 48 8.98 47.87 10.48
N VAL A 49 8.76 46.55 10.33
CA VAL A 49 9.48 45.76 9.32
C VAL A 49 8.90 46.05 7.93
N THR A 50 9.76 46.51 7.02
CA THR A 50 9.36 46.71 5.61
C THR A 50 9.52 45.41 4.83
N PRO A 51 8.47 44.89 4.15
CA PRO A 51 8.59 43.70 3.32
C PRO A 51 9.64 43.87 2.22
N LYS A 52 10.51 42.87 2.07
CA LYS A 52 11.54 42.84 1.02
C LYS A 52 11.00 42.16 -0.24
N GLU A 53 11.00 42.86 -1.36
CA GLU A 53 10.60 42.29 -2.65
C GLU A 53 11.51 41.11 -3.07
N GLU A 54 10.98 40.23 -3.89
CA GLU A 54 11.77 39.16 -4.50
C GLU A 54 12.76 39.75 -5.50
N THR A 55 14.03 39.34 -5.44
CA THR A 55 15.01 39.77 -6.44
C THR A 55 14.55 39.25 -7.81
N PRO A 56 14.29 40.11 -8.79
CA PRO A 56 13.85 39.64 -10.11
C PRO A 56 14.93 38.75 -10.71
N LEU A 57 14.60 37.49 -10.99
CA LEU A 57 15.40 36.66 -11.88
C LEU A 57 15.46 37.34 -13.26
N ILE A 58 16.54 37.09 -14.00
CA ILE A 58 16.74 37.58 -15.37
C ILE A 58 15.43 37.40 -16.13
N LYS A 59 14.76 38.51 -16.47
CA LYS A 59 13.49 38.47 -17.19
C LYS A 59 13.75 37.86 -18.56
N HIS A 60 13.32 36.62 -18.77
CA HIS A 60 13.23 36.11 -20.12
C HIS A 60 12.21 36.98 -20.87
N PRO A 61 12.56 37.52 -22.05
CA PRO A 61 11.77 38.56 -22.72
C PRO A 61 10.33 38.14 -23.07
N ASN A 62 10.01 36.84 -23.00
CA ASN A 62 8.72 36.28 -23.37
C ASN A 62 8.02 35.51 -22.22
N MET A 63 8.45 35.67 -20.98
CA MET A 63 7.77 35.06 -19.83
C MET A 63 6.86 36.07 -19.12
N THR A 64 5.56 35.77 -19.09
CA THR A 64 4.61 36.50 -18.25
C THR A 64 5.00 36.33 -16.79
N PRO A 65 5.19 37.42 -16.02
CA PRO A 65 5.49 37.31 -14.60
C PRO A 65 4.30 36.67 -13.87
N ALA A 66 4.60 35.85 -12.85
CA ALA A 66 3.57 35.36 -11.94
C ALA A 66 2.94 36.55 -11.20
N VAL A 67 1.61 36.64 -11.23
CA VAL A 67 0.86 37.70 -10.52
C VAL A 67 0.36 37.10 -9.22
N PHE A 68 1.04 37.42 -8.12
CA PHE A 68 0.62 37.00 -6.78
C PHE A 68 -0.33 38.02 -6.14
N SER A 69 -1.02 37.60 -5.08
CA SER A 69 -1.86 38.52 -4.32
C SER A 69 -0.98 39.47 -3.49
N LYS A 70 -1.45 40.70 -3.24
CA LYS A 70 -0.75 41.66 -2.36
C LYS A 70 -0.43 41.08 -1.00
N LYS A 71 -1.31 40.21 -0.50
CA LYS A 71 -1.15 39.50 0.77
C LYS A 71 0.00 38.50 0.70
N PHE A 72 0.06 37.69 -0.36
CA PHE A 72 1.16 36.77 -0.59
C PHE A 72 2.50 37.52 -0.63
N ASP A 73 2.57 38.59 -1.42
CA ASP A 73 3.79 39.40 -1.56
C ASP A 73 4.23 40.02 -0.23
N TYR A 74 3.27 40.49 0.55
CA TYR A 74 3.53 41.02 1.89
C TYR A 74 4.13 39.95 2.81
N VAL A 75 3.48 38.80 2.96
CA VAL A 75 3.95 37.71 3.86
C VAL A 75 5.32 37.20 3.43
N MET A 76 5.50 36.92 2.14
CA MET A 76 6.78 36.46 1.60
C MET A 76 7.86 37.54 1.73
N GLY A 77 7.48 38.81 1.60
CA GLY A 77 8.39 39.93 1.77
C GLY A 77 8.85 40.11 3.22
N ILE A 78 7.97 39.93 4.20
CA ILE A 78 8.35 39.90 5.62
C ILE A 78 9.30 38.73 5.86
N TYR A 79 8.98 37.53 5.37
CA TYR A 79 9.85 36.35 5.49
C TYR A 79 11.25 36.56 4.89
N ARG A 80 11.36 37.24 3.74
CA ARG A 80 12.66 37.63 3.17
C ARG A 80 13.38 38.72 3.97
N ALA A 81 12.65 39.69 4.50
CA ALA A 81 13.23 40.80 5.25
C ALA A 81 13.85 40.33 6.57
N VAL A 82 13.13 39.49 7.33
CA VAL A 82 13.61 39.00 8.63
C VAL A 82 14.41 37.72 8.52
N GLY A 83 14.26 36.97 7.43
CA GLY A 83 14.91 35.68 7.22
C GLY A 83 16.44 35.75 7.32
N VAL A 84 17.08 36.87 6.97
CA VAL A 84 18.55 37.02 7.12
C VAL A 84 18.98 37.01 8.59
N THR A 85 18.14 37.49 9.50
CA THR A 85 18.40 37.49 10.94
C THR A 85 18.32 36.09 11.54
N PHE A 86 17.43 35.24 10.99
CA PHE A 86 17.16 33.90 11.53
C PHE A 86 17.86 32.77 10.75
N LYS A 87 18.18 32.98 9.46
CA LYS A 87 18.91 32.05 8.59
C LYS A 87 20.40 32.36 8.64
N GLY A 88 21.17 31.57 9.38
CA GLY A 88 22.64 31.62 9.28
C GLY A 88 23.41 31.04 10.45
N THR A 89 22.84 31.02 11.66
CA THR A 89 23.51 30.43 12.82
C THR A 89 22.72 29.22 13.27
N ARG A 90 23.26 28.01 13.06
CA ARG A 90 22.79 26.79 13.75
C ARG A 90 22.79 26.94 15.30
N VAL A 91 23.37 28.03 15.81
CA VAL A 91 23.64 28.33 17.21
C VAL A 91 22.79 29.52 17.73
N GLY A 92 22.18 30.34 16.87
CA GLY A 92 21.38 31.49 17.33
C GLY A 92 20.01 31.09 17.87
N PRO A 93 19.49 31.75 18.93
CA PRO A 93 18.14 31.49 19.43
C PRO A 93 17.10 31.84 18.36
N SER A 94 16.11 30.95 18.21
CA SER A 94 14.88 31.25 17.46
C SER A 94 13.98 32.14 18.33
N THR A 95 13.07 32.87 17.69
CA THR A 95 12.04 33.66 18.39
C THR A 95 10.65 33.06 18.14
N PRO A 96 9.68 33.28 19.04
CA PRO A 96 8.30 32.86 18.80
C PRO A 96 7.70 33.55 17.56
N GLN A 97 8.11 34.79 17.28
CA GLN A 97 7.74 35.52 16.06
C GLN A 97 8.17 34.77 14.79
N TRP A 98 9.40 34.25 14.76
CA TRP A 98 9.91 33.48 13.62
C TRP A 98 9.10 32.21 13.39
N LEU A 99 8.81 31.46 14.46
CA LEU A 99 8.00 30.24 14.37
C LEU A 99 6.59 30.55 13.82
N LEU A 100 5.93 31.60 14.32
CA LEU A 100 4.64 32.05 13.82
C LEU A 100 4.72 32.46 12.33
N LEU A 101 5.75 33.20 11.94
CA LEU A 101 5.93 33.61 10.55
C LEU A 101 6.01 32.41 9.60
N THR A 102 6.64 31.29 9.99
CA THR A 102 6.64 30.08 9.16
C THR A 102 5.23 29.56 8.89
N SER A 103 4.31 29.64 9.86
CA SER A 103 2.90 29.26 9.68
C SER A 103 2.18 30.19 8.69
N PHE A 104 2.38 31.51 8.79
CA PHE A 104 1.85 32.46 7.81
C PHE A 104 2.38 32.17 6.39
N VAL A 105 3.67 31.85 6.25
CA VAL A 105 4.28 31.51 4.96
C VAL A 105 3.70 30.22 4.38
N ILE A 106 3.57 29.17 5.19
CA ILE A 106 2.98 27.88 4.78
C ILE A 106 1.52 28.07 4.35
N GLN A 107 0.75 28.94 5.04
CA GLN A 107 -0.62 29.29 4.62
C GLN A 107 -0.67 29.98 3.25
N GLN A 108 0.35 30.75 2.88
CA GLN A 108 0.42 31.36 1.55
C GLN A 108 0.96 30.40 0.48
N ASN A 109 1.87 29.50 0.85
CA ASN A 109 2.46 28.52 -0.04
C ASN A 109 2.82 27.26 0.74
N ALA A 110 1.92 26.28 0.73
CA ALA A 110 2.13 25.00 1.39
C ALA A 110 3.32 24.21 0.81
N SER A 111 3.83 24.57 -0.38
CA SER A 111 4.99 23.92 -1.00
C SER A 111 6.32 24.63 -0.67
N HIS A 112 6.33 25.65 0.19
CA HIS A 112 7.51 26.44 0.48
C HIS A 112 8.54 25.67 1.33
N TYR A 113 9.43 24.92 0.68
CA TYR A 113 10.44 24.05 1.31
C TYR A 113 11.18 24.68 2.50
N SER A 114 11.72 25.90 2.34
CA SER A 114 12.50 26.52 3.42
C SER A 114 11.67 26.82 4.66
N ALA A 115 10.38 27.12 4.53
CA ALA A 115 9.53 27.43 5.68
C ALA A 115 9.26 26.17 6.50
N TRP A 116 8.96 25.06 5.83
CA TRP A 116 8.87 23.74 6.46
C TRP A 116 10.18 23.31 7.13
N LYS A 117 11.31 23.52 6.46
CA LYS A 117 12.62 23.23 7.03
C LYS A 117 12.90 24.09 8.27
N ASP A 118 12.70 25.40 8.19
CA ASP A 118 12.96 26.32 9.29
C ASP A 118 12.09 25.94 10.50
N ARG A 119 10.83 25.59 10.26
CA ARG A 119 9.90 25.11 11.29
C ARG A 119 10.39 23.82 11.95
N ARG A 120 10.78 22.81 11.15
CA ARG A 120 11.36 21.55 11.65
C ARG A 120 12.61 21.77 12.49
N ASP A 121 13.52 22.64 12.04
CA ASP A 121 14.75 22.96 12.77
C ASP A 121 14.44 23.59 14.15
N VAL A 122 13.35 24.36 14.29
CA VAL A 122 12.91 24.89 15.59
C VAL A 122 12.42 23.76 16.48
N PHE A 123 11.52 22.92 15.98
CA PHE A 123 10.92 21.85 16.79
C PHE A 123 11.88 20.75 17.21
N LEU A 124 12.91 20.44 16.41
CA LEU A 124 13.87 19.38 16.73
C LEU A 124 15.03 19.85 17.61
N GLN A 125 15.20 21.17 17.81
CA GLN A 125 16.30 21.73 18.62
C GLN A 125 15.76 22.28 19.95
N PRO A 126 16.13 21.68 21.10
CA PRO A 126 15.64 22.11 22.42
C PRO A 126 15.87 23.60 22.69
N SER A 127 17.07 24.10 22.37
CA SER A 127 17.46 25.49 22.59
C SER A 127 16.66 26.49 21.77
N ARG A 128 16.07 26.07 20.64
CA ARG A 128 15.25 26.93 19.78
C ARG A 128 13.78 26.86 20.14
N LEU A 129 13.25 25.67 20.42
CA LEU A 129 11.84 25.53 20.74
C LEU A 129 11.50 26.17 22.09
N LEU A 130 12.37 25.98 23.11
CA LEU A 130 12.14 26.56 24.43
C LEU A 130 12.16 28.09 24.45
N THR A 131 12.84 28.74 23.49
CA THR A 131 12.79 30.20 23.30
C THR A 131 11.71 30.64 22.31
N SER A 132 10.95 29.71 21.73
CA SER A 132 9.89 29.98 20.75
C SER A 132 8.50 29.57 21.25
N THR A 133 8.30 29.54 22.58
CA THR A 133 7.01 29.21 23.21
C THR A 133 6.13 30.43 23.43
N ARG A 134 4.85 30.20 23.76
CA ARG A 134 3.93 31.25 24.21
C ARG A 134 4.49 32.00 25.44
N ASP A 135 5.03 31.26 26.39
CA ASP A 135 5.62 31.81 27.62
C ASP A 135 6.81 32.73 27.31
N ALA A 136 7.69 32.31 26.39
CA ALA A 136 8.80 33.13 25.90
C ALA A 136 8.32 34.40 25.20
N PHE A 137 7.26 34.30 24.37
CA PHE A 137 6.66 35.46 23.73
C PHE A 137 6.12 36.46 24.76
N MET A 138 5.38 35.99 25.76
CA MET A 138 4.79 36.85 26.79
C MET A 138 5.85 37.52 27.66
N ALA A 139 6.95 36.83 27.97
CA ALA A 139 8.06 37.37 28.77
C ALA A 139 8.75 38.56 28.08
N GLU A 140 8.95 38.49 26.76
CA GLU A 140 9.66 39.53 26.00
C GLU A 140 8.72 40.58 25.38
N ASN A 141 7.54 40.17 24.93
CA ASN A 141 6.67 40.95 24.05
C ASN A 141 5.22 41.04 24.55
N GLY A 142 4.92 40.67 25.80
CA GLY A 142 3.55 40.63 26.34
C GLY A 142 2.75 41.94 26.21
N GLN A 143 3.43 43.09 26.15
CA GLN A 143 2.78 44.39 25.90
C GLN A 143 2.18 44.54 24.49
N GLN A 144 2.68 43.79 23.50
CA GLN A 144 2.11 43.76 22.14
C GLN A 144 0.71 43.13 22.13
N CYS A 145 0.36 42.38 23.19
CA CYS A 145 -0.95 41.76 23.36
C CYS A 145 -2.00 42.68 24.04
N CYS A 146 -1.82 44.01 24.04
CA CYS A 146 -2.77 44.96 24.63
C CYS A 146 -3.39 45.91 23.57
N GLY A 147 -4.73 46.02 23.53
CA GLY A 147 -5.50 46.97 22.69
C GLY A 147 -6.33 46.33 21.55
N ASP A 148 -7.17 47.09 20.84
CA ASP A 148 -8.17 46.53 19.88
C ASP A 148 -7.58 45.72 18.70
N LYS A 149 -6.38 46.08 18.21
CA LYS A 149 -5.68 45.30 17.16
C LYS A 149 -5.04 44.01 17.70
N SER A 150 -5.06 43.81 19.02
CA SER A 150 -4.39 42.71 19.71
C SER A 150 -5.19 41.42 19.72
N ASP A 151 -6.52 41.46 19.59
CA ASP A 151 -7.35 40.27 19.78
C ASP A 151 -7.01 39.16 18.78
N SER A 152 -6.72 39.54 17.54
CA SER A 152 -6.31 38.60 16.50
C SER A 152 -4.92 38.02 16.76
N LEU A 153 -3.94 38.86 17.15
CA LEU A 153 -2.60 38.41 17.50
C LEU A 153 -2.62 37.46 18.71
N ALA A 154 -3.42 37.77 19.73
CA ALA A 154 -3.58 36.93 20.91
C ALA A 154 -4.13 35.54 20.54
N LYS A 155 -5.12 35.46 19.64
CA LYS A 155 -5.63 34.19 19.10
C LYS A 155 -4.57 33.43 18.30
N VAL A 156 -3.82 34.11 17.44
CA VAL A 156 -2.70 33.49 16.68
C VAL A 156 -1.68 32.89 17.64
N ILE A 157 -1.25 33.63 18.67
CA ILE A 157 -0.31 33.16 19.68
C ILE A 157 -0.87 31.96 20.47
N GLN A 158 -2.15 32.01 20.81
CA GLN A 158 -2.81 30.90 21.51
C GLN A 158 -2.83 29.63 20.66
N GLU A 159 -3.17 29.72 19.39
CA GLU A 159 -3.42 28.56 18.53
C GLU A 159 -2.18 28.00 17.81
N TRP A 160 -1.15 28.84 17.61
CA TRP A 160 0.00 28.52 16.75
C TRP A 160 1.36 28.58 17.45
N LEU A 161 1.41 28.87 18.75
CA LEU A 161 2.60 28.67 19.58
C LEU A 161 2.33 27.65 20.69
N PRO A 162 3.23 26.66 20.89
CA PRO A 162 3.14 25.78 22.05
C PRO A 162 3.43 26.56 23.33
N ALA A 163 2.74 26.22 24.41
CA ALA A 163 3.19 26.58 25.75
C ALA A 163 4.39 25.71 26.15
N GLN A 164 5.18 26.17 27.11
CA GLN A 164 6.33 25.42 27.61
C GLN A 164 5.92 24.06 28.18
N CYS A 165 4.79 24.00 28.88
CA CYS A 165 4.23 22.76 29.41
C CYS A 165 3.75 21.79 28.32
N ASP A 166 3.47 22.26 27.10
CA ASP A 166 3.05 21.39 25.99
C ASP A 166 4.20 20.51 25.51
N VAL A 167 5.43 21.00 25.61
CA VAL A 167 6.65 20.42 25.02
C VAL A 167 7.65 19.90 26.06
N GLN A 168 7.32 19.96 27.36
CA GLN A 168 8.17 19.47 28.46
C GLN A 168 7.75 18.07 28.94
N GLY A 169 8.73 17.20 29.21
CA GLY A 169 8.52 15.89 29.85
C GLY A 169 8.21 15.99 31.36
N PRO A 170 8.10 14.85 32.06
CA PRO A 170 7.78 14.78 33.49
C PRO A 170 8.75 15.56 34.41
N THR A 171 10.01 15.68 34.01
CA THR A 171 11.06 16.40 34.76
C THR A 171 11.03 17.92 34.55
N GLY A 172 10.15 18.41 33.68
CA GLY A 172 10.18 19.80 33.20
C GLY A 172 11.25 20.06 32.13
N GLU A 173 11.99 19.05 31.69
CA GLU A 173 12.94 19.19 30.58
C GLU A 173 12.25 19.07 29.22
N TYR A 174 12.89 19.55 28.15
CA TYR A 174 12.36 19.43 26.79
C TYR A 174 12.10 17.96 26.40
N SER A 175 10.94 17.70 25.82
CA SER A 175 10.56 16.42 25.25
C SER A 175 10.37 16.54 23.73
N VAL A 176 11.26 15.88 22.99
CA VAL A 176 11.17 15.81 21.52
C VAL A 176 9.86 15.19 21.05
N TRP A 177 9.37 14.14 21.71
CA TRP A 177 8.12 13.49 21.34
C TRP A 177 6.89 14.36 21.58
N ARG A 178 6.88 15.14 22.67
CA ARG A 178 5.78 16.10 22.92
C ARG A 178 5.81 17.25 21.93
N ALA A 179 7.00 17.75 21.60
CA ALA A 179 7.20 18.75 20.57
C ALA A 179 6.69 18.26 19.20
N ILE A 180 7.05 17.02 18.82
CA ILE A 180 6.57 16.38 17.59
C ILE A 180 5.06 16.19 17.61
N ARG A 181 4.48 15.64 18.68
CA ARG A 181 3.02 15.48 18.81
C ARG A 181 2.30 16.80 18.62
N TRP A 182 2.77 17.86 19.27
CA TRP A 182 2.18 19.19 19.15
C TRP A 182 2.25 19.68 17.69
N GLU A 183 3.40 19.54 17.04
CA GLU A 183 3.59 19.98 15.66
C GLU A 183 2.77 19.17 14.64
N LEU A 184 2.71 17.84 14.79
CA LEU A 184 1.90 16.97 13.95
C LEU A 184 0.43 17.34 14.02
N LYS A 185 -0.10 17.63 15.22
CA LYS A 185 -1.48 18.11 15.40
C LYS A 185 -1.66 19.52 14.86
N ALA A 186 -0.71 20.41 15.10
CA ALA A 186 -0.81 21.80 14.63
C ALA A 186 -0.85 21.89 13.09
N MET A 187 -0.09 21.04 12.39
CA MET A 187 -0.02 21.01 10.92
C MET A 187 -1.01 20.02 10.28
N GLU A 188 -1.88 19.36 11.06
CA GLU A 188 -2.76 18.30 10.56
C GLU A 188 -3.73 18.83 9.49
N ARG A 189 -4.51 19.86 9.82
CA ARG A 189 -5.47 20.46 8.88
C ARG A 189 -4.78 21.00 7.63
N PHE A 190 -3.59 21.58 7.77
CA PHE A 190 -2.78 22.02 6.64
C PHE A 190 -2.49 20.88 5.65
N ALA A 191 -2.08 19.74 6.19
CA ALA A 191 -1.75 18.57 5.39
C ALA A 191 -3.00 17.94 4.75
N LEU A 192 -4.11 17.85 5.49
CA LEU A 192 -5.39 17.34 4.94
C LEU A 192 -6.00 18.25 3.87
N MET A 193 -5.81 19.57 3.97
CA MET A 193 -6.25 20.52 2.95
C MET A 193 -5.34 20.53 1.71
N ASN A 194 -4.12 20.01 1.84
CA ASN A 194 -3.14 19.93 0.76
C ASN A 194 -2.60 18.50 0.63
N PRO A 195 -3.46 17.49 0.43
CA PRO A 195 -3.07 16.08 0.60
C PRO A 195 -2.15 15.59 -0.52
N LYS A 196 -1.99 16.36 -1.60
CA LYS A 196 -1.02 16.13 -2.70
C LYS A 196 0.30 16.90 -2.52
N ASN A 197 0.46 17.60 -1.40
CA ASN A 197 1.66 18.38 -1.13
C ASN A 197 2.74 17.51 -0.49
N PHE A 198 3.77 17.18 -1.26
CA PHE A 198 4.92 16.42 -0.78
C PHE A 198 5.57 17.00 0.49
N GLN A 199 5.65 18.33 0.64
CA GLN A 199 6.34 18.95 1.78
C GLN A 199 5.64 18.66 3.11
N ALA A 200 4.31 18.60 3.12
CA ALA A 200 3.54 18.28 4.31
C ALA A 200 3.84 16.85 4.79
N TRP A 201 3.76 15.85 3.89
CA TRP A 201 4.09 14.46 4.20
C TRP A 201 5.56 14.27 4.59
N HIS A 202 6.47 14.89 3.84
CA HIS A 202 7.89 14.83 4.09
C HIS A 202 8.25 15.43 5.47
N HIS A 203 7.66 16.58 5.83
CA HIS A 203 7.85 17.20 7.14
C HIS A 203 7.43 16.27 8.27
N ARG A 204 6.22 15.69 8.20
CA ARG A 204 5.73 14.74 9.22
C ARG A 204 6.65 13.53 9.36
N GLY A 205 7.13 12.98 8.26
CA GLY A 205 8.05 11.84 8.26
C GLY A 205 9.43 12.16 8.86
N GLU A 206 10.01 13.29 8.49
CA GLU A 206 11.30 13.73 9.01
C GLU A 206 11.26 14.00 10.52
N MET A 207 10.19 14.61 11.02
CA MET A 207 10.00 14.87 12.46
C MET A 207 10.09 13.57 13.27
N LEU A 208 9.34 12.55 12.85
CA LEU A 208 9.33 11.25 13.50
C LEU A 208 10.66 10.49 13.31
N ARG A 209 11.25 10.53 12.11
CA ARG A 209 12.53 9.88 11.80
C ARG A 209 13.65 10.38 12.71
N GLU A 210 13.77 11.69 12.89
CA GLU A 210 14.81 12.26 13.76
C GLU A 210 14.64 11.79 15.22
N ALA A 211 13.41 11.79 15.75
CA ALA A 211 13.18 11.32 17.11
C ALA A 211 13.44 9.82 17.27
N LEU A 212 13.11 9.00 16.26
CA LEU A 212 13.43 7.58 16.25
C LEU A 212 14.94 7.32 16.22
N MET A 213 15.73 8.12 15.50
CA MET A 213 17.20 8.00 15.46
C MET A 213 17.84 8.24 16.83
N HIS A 214 17.21 9.04 17.69
CA HIS A 214 17.66 9.29 19.06
C HIS A 214 17.03 8.37 20.10
N ALA A 215 15.99 7.63 19.74
CA ALA A 215 15.41 6.59 20.60
C ALA A 215 16.34 5.36 20.61
N ASN A 216 16.46 4.72 21.77
CA ASN A 216 17.21 3.48 21.87
C ASN A 216 16.46 2.37 21.12
N SER A 217 17.12 1.62 20.24
CA SER A 217 16.51 0.50 19.52
C SER A 217 15.90 -0.57 20.45
N ALA A 218 16.40 -0.68 21.69
CA ALA A 218 15.83 -1.58 22.69
C ALA A 218 14.39 -1.22 23.08
N VAL A 219 14.00 0.06 23.04
CA VAL A 219 12.63 0.49 23.40
C VAL A 219 11.65 0.33 22.24
N THR A 220 12.12 0.32 20.99
CA THR A 220 11.26 0.21 19.80
C THR A 220 10.95 -1.24 19.40
N GLY A 221 11.43 -2.23 20.16
CA GLY A 221 11.24 -3.66 19.85
C GLY A 221 9.85 -4.20 20.15
N SER A 222 9.06 -3.56 21.02
CA SER A 222 7.68 -3.95 21.29
C SER A 222 6.83 -2.74 21.64
N ARG A 223 5.51 -2.87 21.42
CA ARG A 223 4.56 -1.81 21.75
C ARG A 223 4.63 -1.42 23.23
N SER A 224 4.63 -2.40 24.13
CA SER A 224 4.69 -2.17 25.58
C SER A 224 6.00 -1.51 26.03
N ALA A 225 7.14 -1.91 25.45
CA ALA A 225 8.42 -1.28 25.77
C ALA A 225 8.45 0.19 25.31
N PHE A 226 7.91 0.45 24.11
CA PHE A 226 7.88 1.80 23.57
C PHE A 226 6.90 2.71 24.33
N ASP A 227 5.71 2.21 24.67
CA ASP A 227 4.75 2.94 25.53
C ASP A 227 5.33 3.19 26.92
N GLY A 228 6.04 2.23 27.53
CA GLY A 228 6.71 2.40 28.81
C GLY A 228 7.79 3.51 28.76
N TYR A 229 8.55 3.56 27.67
CA TYR A 229 9.52 4.63 27.40
C TYR A 229 8.83 5.99 27.23
N LEU A 230 7.80 6.09 26.37
CA LEU A 230 7.06 7.33 26.14
C LEU A 230 6.40 7.85 27.42
N LEU A 231 5.82 6.97 28.23
CA LEU A 231 5.18 7.35 29.48
C LEU A 231 6.22 7.89 30.47
N THR A 232 7.30 7.15 30.69
CA THR A 232 8.33 7.48 31.69
C THR A 232 9.13 8.73 31.32
N CYS A 233 9.52 8.88 30.06
CA CYS A 233 10.40 9.96 29.61
C CYS A 233 9.63 11.18 29.08
N HIS A 234 8.39 11.00 28.62
CA HIS A 234 7.67 12.03 27.87
C HIS A 234 6.22 12.24 28.31
N ASN A 235 5.69 11.47 29.27
CA ASN A 235 4.28 11.51 29.68
C ASN A 235 3.31 11.40 28.49
N MET A 236 3.60 10.45 27.61
CA MET A 236 2.86 10.20 26.37
C MET A 236 2.60 8.72 26.16
N GLN A 237 1.73 8.40 25.22
CA GLN A 237 1.52 7.06 24.69
C GLN A 237 1.77 7.06 23.18
N PHE A 238 2.03 5.90 22.58
CA PHE A 238 2.22 5.79 21.14
C PHE A 238 0.98 6.26 20.35
N SER A 239 -0.22 6.07 20.89
CA SER A 239 -1.46 6.57 20.29
C SER A 239 -1.47 8.09 20.07
N ASP A 240 -0.64 8.84 20.80
CA ASP A 240 -0.48 10.28 20.60
C ASP A 240 0.23 10.65 19.28
N ILE A 241 0.98 9.71 18.70
CA ILE A 241 1.80 9.90 17.48
C ILE A 241 1.48 8.84 16.41
N ASP A 242 0.36 8.13 16.56
CA ASP A 242 -0.04 7.08 15.63
C ASP A 242 -0.63 7.68 14.34
N GLU A 243 0.23 7.83 13.34
CA GLU A 243 -0.11 8.48 12.07
C GLU A 243 -1.03 7.62 11.18
N ARG A 244 -1.36 6.39 11.56
CA ARG A 244 -2.31 5.56 10.79
C ARG A 244 -3.69 6.22 10.72
N VAL A 245 -4.14 6.86 11.81
CA VAL A 245 -5.41 7.59 11.87
C VAL A 245 -5.40 8.80 10.92
N PHE A 246 -4.28 9.53 10.88
CA PHE A 246 -4.09 10.64 9.95
C PHE A 246 -4.06 10.17 8.48
N CYS A 247 -3.35 9.08 8.21
CA CYS A 247 -3.38 8.44 6.89
C CYS A 247 -4.80 8.02 6.52
N ASP A 248 -5.57 7.50 7.48
CA ASP A 248 -6.93 7.07 7.24
C ASP A 248 -7.81 8.26 6.83
N ALA A 249 -7.72 9.39 7.52
CA ALA A 249 -8.45 10.61 7.16
C ALA A 249 -8.11 11.09 5.73
N ALA A 250 -6.83 11.07 5.34
CA ALA A 250 -6.42 11.46 4.00
C ALA A 250 -6.89 10.46 2.92
N LEU A 251 -6.88 9.17 3.23
CA LEU A 251 -7.32 8.10 2.33
C LEU A 251 -8.86 8.00 2.24
N ASP A 252 -9.59 8.52 3.21
CA ASP A 252 -11.05 8.57 3.14
C ASP A 252 -11.51 9.71 2.21
N ASP A 253 -10.72 10.78 2.07
CA ASP A 253 -10.92 11.85 1.07
C ASP A 253 -10.44 11.44 -0.34
N ASP A 254 -9.22 10.86 -0.44
CA ASP A 254 -8.66 10.32 -1.68
C ASP A 254 -8.05 8.93 -1.43
N SER A 255 -8.84 7.88 -1.69
CA SER A 255 -8.49 6.48 -1.43
C SER A 255 -7.26 5.98 -2.20
N LYS A 256 -6.86 6.71 -3.25
CA LYS A 256 -5.71 6.40 -4.12
C LYS A 256 -4.58 7.41 -3.95
N ASN A 257 -4.61 8.22 -2.89
CA ASN A 257 -3.56 9.19 -2.62
C ASN A 257 -2.21 8.49 -2.41
N TYR A 258 -1.33 8.65 -3.41
CA TYR A 258 -0.01 8.03 -3.42
C TYR A 258 0.85 8.47 -2.22
N HIS A 259 0.79 9.73 -1.81
CA HIS A 259 1.57 10.23 -0.68
C HIS A 259 1.11 9.62 0.64
N ALA A 260 -0.21 9.49 0.84
CA ALA A 260 -0.76 8.87 2.03
C ALA A 260 -0.39 7.39 2.12
N TRP A 261 -0.47 6.64 1.02
CA TRP A 261 -0.04 5.24 0.99
C TRP A 261 1.46 5.05 1.23
N LEU A 262 2.30 5.86 0.57
CA LEU A 262 3.74 5.82 0.77
C LEU A 262 4.11 6.16 2.23
N TYR A 263 3.44 7.17 2.80
CA TYR A 263 3.65 7.58 4.18
C TYR A 263 3.18 6.53 5.19
N ARG A 264 1.97 5.97 4.98
CA ARG A 264 1.44 4.87 5.81
C ARG A 264 2.40 3.69 5.82
N SER A 265 2.85 3.26 4.63
CA SER A 265 3.82 2.17 4.49
C SER A 265 5.09 2.48 5.26
N TRP A 266 5.73 3.63 5.04
CA TRP A 266 6.91 4.03 5.80
C TRP A 266 6.66 4.04 7.32
N PHE A 267 5.51 4.56 7.77
CA PHE A 267 5.18 4.66 9.19
C PHE A 267 5.08 3.29 9.85
N VAL A 268 4.31 2.36 9.27
CA VAL A 268 4.15 1.01 9.85
C VAL A 268 5.47 0.23 9.89
N HIS A 269 6.38 0.47 8.94
CA HIS A 269 7.73 -0.13 8.94
C HIS A 269 8.71 0.57 9.88
N SER A 270 8.46 1.84 10.24
CA SER A 270 9.28 2.56 11.22
C SER A 270 9.01 2.10 12.66
N PHE A 271 7.87 1.42 12.88
CA PHE A 271 7.49 0.81 14.15
C PHE A 271 7.21 -0.68 13.96
N PRO A 272 8.25 -1.54 13.93
CA PRO A 272 8.11 -2.96 13.54
C PRO A 272 7.07 -3.74 14.35
N PHE A 273 6.82 -3.36 15.60
CA PHE A 273 5.77 -3.96 16.43
C PHE A 273 4.35 -3.78 15.88
N LEU A 274 4.13 -2.91 14.89
CA LEU A 274 2.85 -2.77 14.18
C LEU A 274 2.65 -3.83 13.08
N LEU A 275 3.73 -4.47 12.64
CA LEU A 275 3.74 -5.45 11.55
C LEU A 275 4.22 -6.83 12.01
N HIS A 276 4.40 -7.04 13.32
CA HIS A 276 4.81 -8.34 13.83
C HIS A 276 3.83 -9.43 13.36
N PRO A 277 4.34 -10.47 12.66
CA PRO A 277 3.53 -11.60 12.23
C PRO A 277 3.14 -12.47 13.44
N PRO A 278 2.17 -13.39 13.28
CA PRO A 278 1.88 -14.40 14.30
C PRO A 278 3.10 -15.29 14.53
N SER A 279 3.26 -15.81 15.76
CA SER A 279 4.30 -16.79 16.05
C SER A 279 4.01 -18.13 15.37
N TRP A 280 5.05 -18.94 15.16
CA TRP A 280 4.90 -20.31 14.65
C TRP A 280 3.95 -21.15 15.52
N ASP A 281 4.06 -21.03 16.85
CA ASP A 281 3.16 -21.73 17.78
C ASP A 281 1.70 -21.29 17.63
N SER A 282 1.44 -20.00 17.37
CA SER A 282 0.10 -19.50 17.09
C SER A 282 -0.44 -20.01 15.76
N LEU A 283 0.41 -20.15 14.74
CA LEU A 283 0.02 -20.72 13.43
C LEU A 283 -0.25 -22.21 13.49
N LEU A 284 0.48 -22.95 14.33
CA LEU A 284 0.28 -24.38 14.56
C LEU A 284 -1.01 -24.69 15.34
N GLY A 285 -1.62 -23.68 15.96
CA GLY A 285 -2.73 -23.87 16.89
C GLY A 285 -2.22 -24.44 18.20
N GLY A 286 -1.53 -23.60 19.00
CA GLY A 286 -0.93 -23.97 20.28
C GLY A 286 -1.82 -24.85 21.16
N ASP A 287 -1.15 -25.61 22.05
CA ASP A 287 -1.52 -26.75 22.93
C ASP A 287 -2.90 -26.76 23.66
N GLN A 288 -3.87 -25.97 23.24
CA GLN A 288 -5.27 -26.05 23.65
C GLN A 288 -5.95 -27.24 22.98
N GLY A 289 -5.68 -28.44 23.51
CA GLY A 289 -6.70 -29.48 23.73
C GLY A 289 -7.53 -29.96 22.54
N THR A 290 -7.02 -29.90 21.30
CA THR A 290 -7.70 -30.48 20.14
C THR A 290 -6.76 -31.36 19.32
N GLU A 291 -6.71 -32.64 19.67
CA GLU A 291 -6.17 -33.70 18.80
C GLU A 291 -6.80 -33.65 17.38
N ASP A 292 -7.98 -33.03 17.23
CA ASP A 292 -8.69 -32.88 15.96
C ASP A 292 -8.07 -31.85 14.99
N LYS A 293 -7.41 -30.78 15.44
CA LYS A 293 -6.89 -29.73 14.53
C LYS A 293 -5.58 -30.12 13.83
N HIS A 294 -4.70 -30.85 14.52
CA HIS A 294 -3.49 -31.40 13.88
C HIS A 294 -3.82 -32.50 12.87
N SER A 295 -4.89 -33.28 13.13
CA SER A 295 -5.41 -34.28 12.18
C SER A 295 -5.95 -33.63 10.90
N GLU A 296 -6.66 -32.49 11.00
CA GLU A 296 -7.12 -31.73 9.83
C GLU A 296 -5.97 -31.13 9.00
N LEU A 297 -4.87 -30.69 9.64
CA LEU A 297 -3.67 -30.18 8.95
C LEU A 297 -3.02 -31.25 8.06
N HIS A 298 -2.85 -32.48 8.56
CA HIS A 298 -2.19 -33.55 7.81
C HIS A 298 -3.12 -34.29 6.84
N ALA A 299 -4.45 -34.29 7.05
CA ALA A 299 -5.37 -35.18 6.33
C ALA A 299 -6.43 -34.50 5.46
N ALA A 300 -6.69 -33.19 5.59
CA ALA A 300 -7.76 -32.57 4.81
C ALA A 300 -7.35 -32.43 3.32
N PRO A 301 -8.06 -33.06 2.37
CA PRO A 301 -7.89 -32.73 0.96
C PRO A 301 -8.25 -31.25 0.74
N PHE A 302 -7.55 -30.64 -0.23
CA PHE A 302 -7.68 -29.24 -0.65
C PHE A 302 -9.10 -28.69 -0.51
N ARG A 303 -9.23 -27.46 0.02
CA ARG A 303 -10.53 -26.78 0.00
C ARG A 303 -10.86 -26.46 -1.45
N SER A 304 -11.88 -27.12 -2.01
CA SER A 304 -12.39 -26.74 -3.33
C SER A 304 -12.87 -25.29 -3.25
N PHE A 305 -12.41 -24.44 -4.18
CA PHE A 305 -12.89 -23.08 -4.26
C PHE A 305 -14.39 -23.09 -4.52
N THR A 306 -15.14 -22.46 -3.64
CA THR A 306 -16.58 -22.26 -3.77
C THR A 306 -16.84 -20.78 -3.65
N VAL A 307 -17.65 -20.23 -4.54
CA VAL A 307 -18.01 -18.81 -4.45
C VAL A 307 -18.92 -18.61 -3.24
N GLU A 308 -18.57 -17.63 -2.42
CA GLU A 308 -19.18 -17.44 -1.11
C GLU A 308 -20.35 -16.45 -1.16
N GLU A 309 -21.59 -16.91 -1.12
CA GLU A 309 -22.73 -15.98 -1.29
C GLU A 309 -22.78 -14.89 -0.18
N ASP A 310 -22.23 -15.14 1.01
CA ASP A 310 -22.02 -14.15 2.09
C ASP A 310 -20.63 -13.49 2.06
N TRP A 311 -20.19 -13.04 0.89
CA TRP A 311 -18.85 -12.49 0.72
C TRP A 311 -18.61 -11.16 1.43
N LEU A 312 -19.64 -10.34 1.62
CA LEU A 312 -19.53 -9.05 2.31
C LEU A 312 -19.02 -9.24 3.74
N HIS A 313 -19.51 -10.26 4.43
CA HIS A 313 -19.01 -10.63 5.75
C HIS A 313 -17.68 -11.39 5.66
N LYS A 314 -17.59 -12.38 4.76
CA LYS A 314 -16.39 -13.23 4.65
C LYS A 314 -15.12 -12.51 4.21
N CYS A 315 -15.22 -11.44 3.41
CA CYS A 315 -14.05 -10.67 2.99
C CYS A 315 -13.37 -9.91 4.14
N LEU A 316 -14.03 -9.75 5.29
CA LEU A 316 -13.45 -9.13 6.49
C LEU A 316 -12.97 -10.16 7.52
N GLN A 317 -13.13 -11.45 7.25
CA GLN A 317 -12.65 -12.49 8.16
C GLN A 317 -11.11 -12.55 8.14
N PRO A 318 -10.46 -12.69 9.31
CA PRO A 318 -9.01 -12.74 9.38
C PRO A 318 -8.47 -14.01 8.73
N ILE A 319 -7.41 -13.87 7.92
CA ILE A 319 -6.70 -14.99 7.28
C ILE A 319 -5.59 -15.58 8.18
N ILE A 320 -5.19 -14.84 9.22
CA ILE A 320 -4.14 -15.19 10.17
C ILE A 320 -4.66 -14.99 11.61
N PRO A 321 -4.06 -15.66 12.61
CA PRO A 321 -4.35 -15.38 14.02
C PRO A 321 -4.19 -13.90 14.37
N GLU A 322 -4.89 -13.46 15.42
CA GLU A 322 -4.82 -12.09 15.92
C GLU A 322 -3.38 -11.70 16.28
N CYS A 323 -2.89 -10.66 15.62
CA CYS A 323 -1.56 -10.09 15.78
C CYS A 323 -1.53 -8.67 15.19
N PRO A 324 -0.50 -7.85 15.47
CA PRO A 324 -0.40 -6.51 14.90
C PRO A 324 -0.52 -6.47 13.37
N LEU A 325 0.09 -7.41 12.66
CA LEU A 325 -0.03 -7.49 11.20
C LEU A 325 -1.48 -7.74 10.72
N SER A 326 -2.28 -8.47 11.50
CA SER A 326 -3.67 -8.75 11.18
C SER A 326 -4.54 -7.49 11.18
N ASP A 327 -4.19 -6.46 11.97
CA ASP A 327 -4.87 -5.17 11.98
C ASP A 327 -4.68 -4.44 10.64
N GLU A 328 -3.46 -4.49 10.09
CA GLU A 328 -3.13 -3.84 8.83
C GLU A 328 -3.78 -4.58 7.64
N LEU A 329 -3.81 -5.91 7.66
CA LEU A 329 -4.57 -6.72 6.71
C LEU A 329 -6.08 -6.46 6.80
N THR A 330 -6.61 -6.25 8.01
CA THR A 330 -8.03 -5.89 8.20
C THR A 330 -8.33 -4.49 7.67
N SER A 331 -7.42 -3.54 7.89
CA SER A 331 -7.52 -2.17 7.33
C SER A 331 -7.58 -2.19 5.81
N THR A 332 -6.66 -2.91 5.16
CA THR A 332 -6.69 -3.06 3.69
C THR A 332 -7.96 -3.76 3.20
N ALA A 333 -8.45 -4.79 3.91
CA ALA A 333 -9.70 -5.46 3.57
C ALA A 333 -10.91 -4.51 3.61
N LYS A 334 -10.99 -3.64 4.63
CA LYS A 334 -12.03 -2.59 4.73
C LYS A 334 -11.96 -1.62 3.55
N ARG A 335 -10.76 -1.20 3.15
CA ARG A 335 -10.56 -0.30 2.01
C ARG A 335 -10.93 -0.95 0.68
N ILE A 336 -10.57 -2.22 0.47
CA ILE A 336 -10.96 -3.00 -0.71
C ILE A 336 -12.48 -3.23 -0.72
N LEU A 337 -13.10 -3.47 0.43
CA LEU A 337 -14.55 -3.59 0.53
C LEU A 337 -15.25 -2.28 0.12
N HIS A 338 -14.72 -1.13 0.54
CA HIS A 338 -15.27 0.17 0.17
C HIS A 338 -15.04 0.52 -1.31
N ASP A 339 -13.83 0.30 -1.83
CA ASP A 339 -13.49 0.46 -3.25
C ASP A 339 -12.59 -0.70 -3.71
N CYS A 340 -13.20 -1.71 -4.31
CA CYS A 340 -12.46 -2.88 -4.79
C CYS A 340 -11.54 -2.56 -5.99
N MET A 341 -11.74 -1.43 -6.66
CA MET A 341 -10.88 -0.93 -7.74
C MET A 341 -9.71 -0.07 -7.20
N ASN A 342 -9.52 -0.04 -5.88
CA ASN A 342 -8.40 0.62 -5.24
C ASN A 342 -7.12 -0.20 -5.37
N ASN A 343 -6.43 -0.03 -6.51
CA ASN A 343 -5.15 -0.68 -6.76
C ASN A 343 -4.10 -0.40 -5.68
N SER A 344 -4.10 0.80 -5.06
CA SER A 344 -3.18 1.11 -3.96
C SER A 344 -3.43 0.25 -2.73
N ALA A 345 -4.70 -0.01 -2.38
CA ALA A 345 -5.05 -0.92 -1.28
C ALA A 345 -4.63 -2.36 -1.56
N TRP A 346 -4.83 -2.85 -2.79
CA TRP A 346 -4.36 -4.17 -3.22
C TRP A 346 -2.83 -4.29 -3.17
N CYS A 347 -2.12 -3.29 -3.72
CA CYS A 347 -0.66 -3.26 -3.68
C CYS A 347 -0.12 -3.25 -2.25
N HIS A 348 -0.68 -2.42 -1.36
CA HIS A 348 -0.27 -2.38 0.04
C HIS A 348 -0.57 -3.70 0.77
N ARG A 349 -1.75 -4.29 0.54
CA ARG A 349 -2.11 -5.61 1.08
C ARG A 349 -1.12 -6.69 0.66
N PHE A 350 -0.79 -6.75 -0.63
CA PHE A 350 0.19 -7.72 -1.13
C PHE A 350 1.58 -7.46 -0.53
N TYR A 351 1.99 -6.19 -0.46
CA TYR A 351 3.29 -5.81 0.07
C TYR A 351 3.47 -6.28 1.52
N VAL A 352 2.50 -6.01 2.41
CA VAL A 352 2.57 -6.47 3.81
C VAL A 352 2.40 -7.98 3.95
N PHE A 353 1.62 -8.62 3.08
CA PHE A 353 1.52 -10.08 3.04
C PHE A 353 2.86 -10.72 2.66
N GLU A 354 3.56 -10.20 1.65
CA GLU A 354 4.86 -10.72 1.22
C GLU A 354 5.96 -10.40 2.25
N HIS A 355 6.15 -9.12 2.58
CA HIS A 355 7.32 -8.62 3.30
C HIS A 355 7.21 -8.74 4.82
N ASP A 356 5.99 -8.76 5.36
CA ASP A 356 5.77 -8.78 6.82
C ASP A 356 5.19 -10.09 7.34
N LEU A 357 4.53 -10.90 6.47
CA LEU A 357 4.08 -12.24 6.83
C LEU A 357 5.02 -13.32 6.28
N ILE A 358 5.07 -13.49 4.95
CA ILE A 358 5.70 -14.66 4.33
C ILE A 358 7.23 -14.64 4.49
N VAL A 359 7.89 -13.53 4.13
CA VAL A 359 9.35 -13.41 4.22
C VAL A 359 9.86 -13.59 5.67
N PRO A 360 9.29 -12.93 6.69
CA PRO A 360 9.73 -13.11 8.06
C PRO A 360 9.52 -14.54 8.58
N LEU A 361 8.37 -15.17 8.28
CA LEU A 361 8.11 -16.54 8.68
C LEU A 361 9.17 -17.50 8.14
N ILE A 362 9.55 -17.37 6.86
CA ILE A 362 10.56 -18.22 6.23
C ILE A 362 11.92 -18.11 6.93
N ARG A 363 12.31 -16.89 7.31
CA ARG A 363 13.61 -16.62 7.97
C ARG A 363 13.73 -17.27 9.35
N VAL A 364 12.61 -17.58 10.00
CA VAL A 364 12.58 -18.16 11.35
C VAL A 364 12.09 -19.61 11.39
N ILE A 365 11.98 -20.30 10.24
CA ILE A 365 11.59 -21.72 10.19
C ILE A 365 12.64 -22.57 10.94
N PRO A 366 12.23 -23.36 11.95
CA PRO A 366 13.11 -24.36 12.56
C PRO A 366 13.45 -25.47 11.55
N PRO A 367 14.73 -25.87 11.41
CA PRO A 367 15.14 -26.94 10.50
C PRO A 367 14.30 -28.22 10.58
N GLN A 368 13.93 -28.61 11.80
CA GLN A 368 13.19 -29.83 12.10
C GLN A 368 11.70 -29.76 11.70
N GLN A 369 11.19 -28.56 11.37
CA GLN A 369 9.78 -28.31 11.07
C GLN A 369 9.56 -27.90 9.61
N THR A 370 10.47 -28.29 8.70
CA THR A 370 10.43 -27.84 7.30
C THR A 370 9.18 -28.34 6.56
N GLU A 371 8.71 -29.56 6.84
CA GLU A 371 7.51 -30.11 6.18
C GLU A 371 6.23 -29.45 6.71
N GLU A 372 6.15 -29.21 8.01
CA GLU A 372 5.07 -28.45 8.65
C GLU A 372 5.04 -27.01 8.13
N ALA A 373 6.20 -26.37 7.96
CA ALA A 373 6.31 -25.04 7.39
C ALA A 373 5.83 -24.98 5.94
N LYS A 374 6.16 -25.98 5.11
CA LYS A 374 5.64 -26.09 3.73
C LYS A 374 4.12 -26.10 3.71
N LEU A 375 3.50 -26.88 4.60
CA LEU A 375 2.04 -26.98 4.71
C LEU A 375 1.40 -25.65 5.16
N ILE A 376 1.94 -25.03 6.21
CA ILE A 376 1.43 -23.77 6.76
C ILE A 376 1.53 -22.64 5.73
N LEU A 377 2.70 -22.45 5.11
CA LEU A 377 2.92 -21.38 4.13
C LEU A 377 2.03 -21.57 2.90
N LYS A 378 1.86 -22.82 2.46
CA LYS A 378 0.90 -23.17 1.42
C LYS A 378 -0.53 -22.80 1.80
N ARG A 379 -0.96 -23.10 3.02
CA ARG A 379 -2.30 -22.75 3.51
C ARG A 379 -2.51 -21.24 3.60
N LEU A 380 -1.53 -20.49 4.09
CA LEU A 380 -1.59 -19.03 4.16
C LEU A 380 -1.75 -18.41 2.77
N CYS A 381 -0.95 -18.86 1.80
CA CYS A 381 -1.03 -18.40 0.42
C CYS A 381 -2.34 -18.86 -0.26
N GLU A 382 -2.84 -20.07 0.02
CA GLU A 382 -4.13 -20.53 -0.48
C GLU A 382 -5.28 -19.64 0.02
N CYS A 383 -5.34 -19.36 1.33
CA CYS A 383 -6.36 -18.49 1.91
C CYS A 383 -6.35 -17.10 1.27
N GLU A 384 -5.17 -16.49 1.11
CA GLU A 384 -5.04 -15.15 0.52
C GLU A 384 -5.33 -15.16 -1.00
N MET A 385 -4.93 -16.20 -1.72
CA MET A 385 -5.30 -16.38 -3.12
C MET A 385 -6.82 -16.54 -3.27
N PHE A 386 -7.45 -17.32 -2.40
CA PHE A 386 -8.91 -17.50 -2.41
C PHE A 386 -9.63 -16.21 -2.06
N TYR A 387 -9.13 -15.42 -1.12
CA TYR A 387 -9.63 -14.07 -0.85
C TYR A 387 -9.69 -13.24 -2.14
N ALA A 388 -8.61 -13.20 -2.91
CA ALA A 388 -8.59 -12.47 -4.18
C ALA A 388 -9.47 -13.11 -5.27
N LEU A 389 -9.57 -14.45 -5.34
CA LEU A 389 -10.44 -15.14 -6.30
C LEU A 389 -11.94 -14.93 -6.01
N GLN A 390 -12.33 -14.77 -4.74
CA GLN A 390 -13.68 -14.32 -4.40
C GLN A 390 -13.98 -12.97 -5.08
N TRP A 391 -13.06 -12.00 -4.96
CA TRP A 391 -13.19 -10.71 -5.67
C TRP A 391 -13.23 -10.84 -7.19
N CYS A 392 -12.44 -11.74 -7.78
CA CYS A 392 -12.53 -12.03 -9.22
C CYS A 392 -13.91 -12.57 -9.64
N ALA A 393 -14.58 -13.33 -8.77
CA ALA A 393 -15.91 -13.85 -9.02
C ALA A 393 -17.02 -12.78 -8.87
N TYR A 394 -16.89 -11.85 -7.93
CA TYR A 394 -17.86 -10.76 -7.72
C TYR A 394 -17.67 -9.59 -8.68
N GLU A 395 -16.42 -9.22 -8.97
CA GLU A 395 -16.06 -8.14 -9.86
C GLU A 395 -15.04 -8.63 -10.91
N PRO A 396 -15.51 -9.36 -11.94
CA PRO A 396 -14.62 -9.91 -12.97
C PRO A 396 -13.96 -8.85 -13.85
N CYS A 397 -14.35 -7.58 -13.71
CA CYS A 397 -13.73 -6.45 -14.41
C CYS A 397 -12.51 -5.87 -13.65
N ASN A 398 -12.32 -6.27 -12.37
CA ASN A 398 -11.26 -5.76 -11.51
C ASN A 398 -9.94 -6.47 -11.75
N GLU A 399 -9.04 -5.85 -12.52
CA GLU A 399 -7.71 -6.41 -12.77
C GLU A 399 -6.89 -6.62 -11.48
N SER A 400 -7.06 -5.79 -10.44
CA SER A 400 -6.24 -5.85 -9.24
C SER A 400 -6.40 -7.18 -8.49
N SER A 401 -7.61 -7.74 -8.40
CA SER A 401 -7.82 -9.03 -7.74
C SER A 401 -7.19 -10.19 -8.51
N PHE A 402 -7.21 -10.16 -9.85
CA PHE A 402 -6.53 -11.18 -10.66
C PHE A 402 -5.01 -11.12 -10.50
N VAL A 403 -4.45 -9.91 -10.55
CA VAL A 403 -3.02 -9.68 -10.35
C VAL A 403 -2.61 -10.14 -8.96
N HIS A 404 -3.36 -9.76 -7.92
CA HIS A 404 -3.10 -10.16 -6.54
C HIS A 404 -3.11 -11.67 -6.36
N ALA A 405 -4.15 -12.36 -6.83
CA ALA A 405 -4.25 -13.82 -6.74
C ALA A 405 -3.05 -14.51 -7.42
N ARG A 406 -2.62 -14.01 -8.59
CA ARG A 406 -1.45 -14.54 -9.30
C ARG A 406 -0.16 -14.27 -8.53
N CYS A 407 0.03 -13.06 -8.02
CA CYS A 407 1.23 -12.69 -7.24
C CYS A 407 1.37 -13.57 -5.99
N VAL A 408 0.27 -13.89 -5.30
CA VAL A 408 0.27 -14.82 -4.15
C VAL A 408 0.65 -16.24 -4.57
N ALA A 409 0.11 -16.74 -5.70
CA ALA A 409 0.46 -18.06 -6.21
C ALA A 409 1.94 -18.17 -6.64
N VAL A 410 2.49 -17.10 -7.22
CA VAL A 410 3.93 -17.03 -7.60
C VAL A 410 4.82 -16.92 -6.36
N LEU A 411 4.41 -16.14 -5.36
CA LEU A 411 5.10 -16.07 -4.07
C LEU A 411 5.18 -17.47 -3.44
N HIS A 412 4.06 -18.20 -3.38
CA HIS A 412 4.06 -19.59 -2.90
C HIS A 412 5.03 -20.48 -3.68
N GLN A 413 5.03 -20.41 -5.01
CA GLN A 413 5.91 -21.23 -5.85
C GLN A 413 7.38 -20.95 -5.57
N ALA A 414 7.77 -19.67 -5.46
CA ALA A 414 9.13 -19.30 -5.08
C ALA A 414 9.50 -19.89 -3.71
N VAL A 415 8.65 -19.70 -2.71
CA VAL A 415 8.84 -20.25 -1.35
C VAL A 415 8.95 -21.76 -1.35
N ALA A 416 8.10 -22.46 -2.10
CA ALA A 416 8.11 -23.92 -2.21
C ALA A 416 9.42 -24.43 -2.84
N ILE A 417 9.92 -23.77 -3.90
CA ILE A 417 11.23 -24.07 -4.49
C ILE A 417 12.33 -23.92 -3.44
N HIS A 418 12.34 -22.82 -2.67
CA HIS A 418 13.35 -22.59 -1.62
C HIS A 418 13.34 -23.65 -0.54
N LEU A 419 12.16 -24.05 -0.08
CA LEU A 419 12.02 -25.11 0.92
C LEU A 419 12.46 -26.47 0.37
N CYS A 420 12.16 -26.77 -0.89
CA CYS A 420 12.62 -28.00 -1.55
C CYS A 420 14.15 -28.04 -1.71
N LEU A 421 14.77 -26.93 -2.12
CA LEU A 421 16.23 -26.84 -2.25
C LEU A 421 16.93 -26.84 -0.91
N SER A 422 16.31 -26.29 0.13
CA SER A 422 16.81 -26.36 1.50
C SER A 422 16.72 -27.79 2.06
N SER A 423 15.75 -28.61 1.66
CA SER A 423 15.78 -30.02 2.06
C SER A 423 16.88 -30.86 1.37
N HIS A 424 17.73 -30.29 0.50
CA HIS A 424 18.74 -31.02 -0.26
C HIS A 424 20.03 -31.29 0.54
N GLU A 425 20.64 -32.47 0.34
CA GLU A 425 21.77 -32.97 1.13
C GLU A 425 23.01 -32.05 1.13
N ASP A 426 23.28 -31.40 0.00
CA ASP A 426 24.52 -30.62 -0.20
C ASP A 426 24.58 -29.29 0.57
N ALA A 427 23.43 -28.72 0.99
CA ALA A 427 23.39 -27.40 1.63
C ALA A 427 22.06 -27.09 2.36
N PRO A 428 21.70 -27.82 3.43
CA PRO A 428 20.30 -27.92 3.87
C PRO A 428 19.63 -26.63 4.39
N HIS A 429 20.38 -25.56 4.63
CA HIS A 429 19.81 -24.31 5.17
C HIS A 429 20.43 -23.04 4.57
N VAL A 430 21.21 -23.16 3.49
CA VAL A 430 21.83 -21.99 2.85
C VAL A 430 20.75 -21.13 2.19
N PHE A 431 19.82 -21.75 1.47
CA PHE A 431 18.79 -21.04 0.69
C PHE A 431 17.72 -20.33 1.55
N LEU A 432 17.50 -20.72 2.81
CA LEU A 432 16.53 -20.04 3.70
C LEU A 432 17.04 -18.71 4.25
N ARG A 433 18.36 -18.51 4.28
CA ARG A 433 18.99 -17.35 4.92
C ARG A 433 19.46 -16.29 3.93
N ASP A 434 19.48 -16.60 2.65
CA ASP A 434 19.89 -15.65 1.62
C ASP A 434 18.83 -14.55 1.43
N ASP A 435 19.25 -13.29 1.58
CA ASP A 435 18.39 -12.11 1.38
C ASP A 435 17.94 -11.92 -0.08
N GLU A 436 18.62 -12.55 -1.06
CA GLU A 436 18.44 -12.29 -2.50
C GLU A 436 17.17 -12.92 -3.11
N ILE A 437 16.43 -13.72 -2.35
CA ILE A 437 15.83 -14.91 -2.92
C ILE A 437 14.30 -14.85 -3.17
N ILE A 438 13.57 -13.91 -2.58
CA ILE A 438 12.11 -13.79 -2.75
C ILE A 438 11.75 -12.40 -3.28
N GLN A 439 11.89 -12.21 -4.59
CA GLN A 439 11.22 -11.08 -5.26
C GLN A 439 10.40 -11.62 -6.42
N VAL A 440 9.08 -11.51 -6.33
CA VAL A 440 8.14 -11.80 -7.43
C VAL A 440 8.45 -10.94 -8.68
N ALA A 441 9.05 -9.76 -8.49
CA ALA A 441 9.33 -8.79 -9.55
C ALA A 441 10.84 -8.61 -9.89
N GLY A 442 11.75 -9.30 -9.19
CA GLY A 442 13.19 -9.08 -9.31
C GLY A 442 13.89 -9.85 -10.44
N SER A 443 15.03 -9.34 -10.91
CA SER A 443 15.98 -10.08 -11.75
C SER A 443 16.77 -11.08 -10.89
N SER A 444 16.10 -12.12 -10.38
CA SER A 444 16.72 -13.06 -9.44
C SER A 444 17.71 -14.04 -10.11
N SER A 445 18.63 -14.55 -9.31
CA SER A 445 19.62 -15.60 -9.63
C SER A 445 18.99 -16.95 -10.03
N LEU A 446 17.69 -17.15 -9.76
CA LEU A 446 16.95 -18.35 -10.17
C LEU A 446 16.77 -18.45 -11.69
N ARG A 447 16.82 -17.32 -12.42
CA ARG A 447 16.51 -17.25 -13.87
C ARG A 447 17.38 -18.14 -14.76
N HIS A 448 18.43 -18.76 -14.22
CA HIS A 448 19.36 -19.64 -14.95
C HIS A 448 19.72 -20.92 -14.19
N MET A 449 18.94 -21.34 -13.19
CA MET A 449 19.17 -22.64 -12.55
C MET A 449 18.61 -23.75 -13.44
N ASN A 450 19.37 -24.82 -13.66
CA ASN A 450 18.81 -26.07 -14.17
C ASN A 450 18.22 -26.84 -12.99
N LEU A 451 16.97 -26.55 -12.63
CA LEU A 451 16.33 -27.20 -11.48
C LEU A 451 15.97 -28.66 -11.76
N ARG A 452 15.94 -29.13 -13.01
CA ARG A 452 15.65 -30.54 -13.32
C ARG A 452 16.67 -31.50 -12.71
N ASP A 453 17.94 -31.08 -12.61
CA ASP A 453 18.98 -31.88 -11.97
C ASP A 453 18.83 -31.94 -10.43
N LYS A 454 18.09 -30.99 -9.84
CA LYS A 454 17.93 -30.83 -8.38
C LYS A 454 16.55 -31.25 -7.86
N LEU A 455 15.52 -31.15 -8.70
CA LEU A 455 14.12 -31.37 -8.36
C LEU A 455 13.48 -32.33 -9.36
N ARG A 456 13.01 -33.46 -8.85
CA ARG A 456 12.18 -34.38 -9.63
C ARG A 456 10.91 -33.67 -10.11
N TRP A 457 10.42 -34.08 -11.29
CA TRP A 457 9.24 -33.49 -11.92
C TRP A 457 8.05 -33.33 -10.98
N GLY A 458 7.67 -34.39 -10.26
CA GLY A 458 6.53 -34.33 -9.33
C GLY A 458 6.70 -33.28 -8.22
N ALA A 459 7.92 -33.14 -7.68
CA ALA A 459 8.20 -32.12 -6.66
C ALA A 459 8.17 -30.71 -7.24
N PHE A 460 8.74 -30.52 -8.44
CA PHE A 460 8.71 -29.23 -9.13
C PHE A 460 7.28 -28.83 -9.53
N LEU A 461 6.49 -29.76 -10.08
CA LEU A 461 5.09 -29.53 -10.44
C LEU A 461 4.24 -29.14 -9.22
N GLU A 462 4.51 -29.74 -8.06
CA GLU A 462 3.82 -29.39 -6.81
C GLU A 462 4.12 -27.95 -6.36
N THR A 463 5.24 -27.35 -6.75
CA THR A 463 5.49 -25.91 -6.46
C THR A 463 4.48 -24.99 -7.17
N PHE A 464 3.96 -25.42 -8.33
CA PHE A 464 2.90 -24.72 -9.06
C PHE A 464 1.49 -25.00 -8.57
N ARG A 465 1.32 -25.76 -7.48
CA ARG A 465 0.00 -26.22 -7.02
C ARG A 465 -1.06 -25.11 -6.95
N LEU A 466 -0.73 -23.96 -6.36
CA LEU A 466 -1.66 -22.84 -6.25
C LEU A 466 -1.92 -22.16 -7.60
N LEU A 467 -0.91 -22.04 -8.46
CA LEU A 467 -1.08 -21.45 -9.78
C LEU A 467 -1.95 -22.32 -10.69
N LEU A 468 -1.81 -23.64 -10.61
CA LEU A 468 -2.67 -24.60 -11.31
C LEU A 468 -4.10 -24.60 -10.75
N CYS A 469 -4.25 -24.55 -9.43
CA CYS A 469 -5.56 -24.35 -8.79
C CYS A 469 -6.23 -23.07 -9.32
N GLN A 470 -5.49 -21.97 -9.40
CA GLN A 470 -5.96 -20.70 -9.93
C GLN A 470 -6.43 -20.82 -11.39
N VAL A 471 -5.66 -21.50 -12.26
CA VAL A 471 -6.05 -21.73 -13.67
C VAL A 471 -7.40 -22.46 -13.75
N ASN A 472 -7.58 -23.52 -12.96
CA ASN A 472 -8.82 -24.30 -12.92
C ASN A 472 -9.99 -23.45 -12.41
N VAL A 473 -9.82 -22.73 -11.30
CA VAL A 473 -10.88 -21.85 -10.76
C VAL A 473 -11.26 -20.75 -11.74
N LEU A 474 -10.28 -20.14 -12.41
CA LEU A 474 -10.54 -19.14 -13.44
C LEU A 474 -11.30 -19.74 -14.63
N SER A 475 -10.95 -20.95 -15.05
CA SER A 475 -11.61 -21.65 -16.16
C SER A 475 -13.04 -22.05 -15.82
N ASP A 476 -13.23 -22.72 -14.69
CA ASP A 476 -14.42 -23.51 -14.42
C ASP A 476 -15.48 -22.74 -13.63
N VAL A 477 -15.06 -21.70 -12.89
CA VAL A 477 -15.94 -20.93 -12.00
C VAL A 477 -16.06 -19.48 -12.43
N ILE A 478 -14.94 -18.79 -12.62
CA ILE A 478 -14.95 -17.34 -12.86
C ILE A 478 -15.26 -17.00 -14.32
N THR A 479 -14.71 -17.75 -15.31
CA THR A 479 -15.00 -17.50 -16.72
C THR A 479 -16.50 -17.61 -17.04
N PRO A 480 -17.23 -18.66 -16.62
CA PRO A 480 -18.67 -18.74 -16.85
C PRO A 480 -19.44 -17.56 -16.24
N ARG A 481 -19.08 -17.14 -15.02
CA ARG A 481 -19.69 -15.97 -14.36
C ARG A 481 -19.38 -14.65 -15.08
N ALA A 482 -18.15 -14.47 -15.56
CA ALA A 482 -17.77 -13.30 -16.34
C ALA A 482 -18.52 -13.23 -17.68
N GLU A 483 -18.71 -14.37 -18.35
CA GLU A 483 -19.47 -14.47 -19.59
C GLU A 483 -20.99 -14.28 -19.37
N GLU A 484 -21.55 -14.79 -18.28
CA GLU A 484 -22.92 -14.49 -17.86
C GLU A 484 -23.09 -12.98 -17.60
N PHE A 485 -22.14 -12.37 -16.87
CA PHE A 485 -22.14 -10.93 -16.61
C PHE A 485 -22.10 -10.11 -17.91
N ARG A 486 -21.28 -10.54 -18.89
CA ARG A 486 -21.14 -9.89 -20.20
C ARG A 486 -22.40 -10.07 -21.06
N SER A 487 -22.85 -11.30 -21.28
CA SER A 487 -24.02 -11.64 -22.12
C SER A 487 -25.33 -11.09 -21.55
N GLY A 488 -25.49 -11.10 -20.23
CA GLY A 488 -26.60 -10.45 -19.55
C GLY A 488 -26.60 -8.92 -19.66
N GLY A 489 -25.60 -8.30 -20.29
CA GLY A 489 -25.57 -6.88 -20.64
C GLY A 489 -26.39 -6.52 -21.88
N GLU A 490 -26.48 -7.43 -22.86
CA GLU A 490 -27.14 -7.18 -24.16
C GLU A 490 -28.69 -7.10 -24.06
N GLY A 491 -29.28 -7.57 -22.96
CA GLY A 491 -30.72 -7.56 -22.70
C GLY A 491 -31.20 -6.57 -21.62
N ARG A 492 -30.34 -5.67 -21.13
CA ARG A 492 -30.69 -4.71 -20.06
C ARG A 492 -31.46 -3.53 -20.63
N ASP A 493 -32.52 -3.11 -19.95
CA ASP A 493 -33.21 -1.85 -20.26
C ASP A 493 -32.28 -0.64 -20.04
N ASP A 494 -32.62 0.49 -20.68
CA ASP A 494 -31.83 1.72 -20.64
C ASP A 494 -31.56 2.24 -19.21
N ALA A 495 -32.48 1.99 -18.26
CA ALA A 495 -32.30 2.42 -16.87
C ALA A 495 -31.22 1.57 -16.19
N THR A 496 -31.22 0.26 -16.41
CA THR A 496 -30.18 -0.64 -15.90
C THR A 496 -28.81 -0.29 -16.49
N ILE A 497 -28.72 -0.07 -17.81
CA ILE A 497 -27.49 0.40 -18.46
C ILE A 497 -27.04 1.75 -17.89
N SER A 498 -27.97 2.67 -17.65
CA SER A 498 -27.68 3.97 -17.03
C SER A 498 -27.09 3.82 -15.61
N VAL A 499 -27.65 2.94 -14.77
CA VAL A 499 -27.11 2.68 -13.42
C VAL A 499 -25.71 2.09 -13.49
N ILE A 500 -25.46 1.15 -14.40
CA ILE A 500 -24.13 0.57 -14.59
C ILE A 500 -23.15 1.65 -15.06
N ARG A 501 -23.51 2.45 -16.08
CA ARG A 501 -22.67 3.55 -16.59
C ARG A 501 -22.43 4.66 -15.57
N LYS A 502 -23.36 4.86 -14.62
CA LYS A 502 -23.18 5.76 -13.47
C LYS A 502 -22.13 5.23 -12.48
N ARG A 503 -21.94 3.91 -12.40
CA ARG A 503 -21.01 3.25 -11.47
C ARG A 503 -19.70 2.82 -12.12
N ARG A 504 -19.69 2.60 -13.44
CA ARG A 504 -18.60 1.98 -14.19
C ARG A 504 -18.44 2.68 -15.53
N SER A 505 -17.19 2.92 -15.95
CA SER A 505 -16.91 3.36 -17.31
C SER A 505 -17.20 2.24 -18.30
N GLN A 506 -17.47 2.60 -19.55
CA GLN A 506 -17.61 1.62 -20.64
C GLN A 506 -16.37 0.71 -20.73
N PHE A 507 -15.17 1.29 -20.53
CA PHE A 507 -13.92 0.56 -20.45
C PHE A 507 -13.93 -0.58 -19.42
N LEU A 508 -14.54 -0.37 -18.24
CA LEU A 508 -14.61 -1.43 -17.23
C LEU A 508 -15.53 -2.58 -17.66
N LEU A 509 -16.64 -2.28 -18.34
CA LEU A 509 -17.55 -3.31 -18.85
C LEU A 509 -16.92 -4.13 -19.96
N ASP A 510 -16.17 -3.47 -20.84
CA ASP A 510 -15.46 -4.12 -21.93
C ASP A 510 -14.27 -4.97 -21.41
N ASN A 511 -13.85 -4.76 -20.16
CA ASN A 511 -12.72 -5.47 -19.54
C ASN A 511 -13.09 -6.86 -19.00
N THR A 512 -14.27 -7.43 -19.29
CA THR A 512 -14.60 -8.81 -18.86
C THR A 512 -13.64 -9.85 -19.42
N HIS A 513 -12.97 -9.56 -20.55
CA HIS A 513 -11.92 -10.41 -21.12
C HIS A 513 -10.67 -10.52 -20.23
N GLN A 514 -10.57 -9.72 -19.16
CA GLN A 514 -9.50 -9.83 -18.17
C GLN A 514 -9.43 -11.23 -17.55
N VAL A 515 -10.52 -12.00 -17.49
CA VAL A 515 -10.48 -13.40 -17.04
C VAL A 515 -9.59 -14.26 -17.95
N TYR A 516 -9.62 -14.03 -19.27
CA TYR A 516 -8.74 -14.71 -20.22
C TYR A 516 -7.30 -14.21 -20.10
N THR A 517 -7.12 -12.91 -19.88
CA THR A 517 -5.80 -12.34 -19.58
C THR A 517 -5.19 -12.96 -18.33
N ALA A 518 -5.98 -13.13 -17.26
CA ALA A 518 -5.53 -13.76 -16.03
C ALA A 518 -5.11 -15.22 -16.25
N ARG A 519 -5.94 -16.01 -16.94
CA ARG A 519 -5.61 -17.41 -17.30
C ARG A 519 -4.34 -17.50 -18.14
N TYR A 520 -4.23 -16.64 -19.16
CA TYR A 520 -3.05 -16.55 -20.00
C TYR A 520 -1.81 -16.24 -19.17
N ARG A 521 -1.89 -15.24 -18.28
CA ARG A 521 -0.76 -14.85 -17.43
C ARG A 521 -0.32 -15.96 -16.47
N CYS A 522 -1.25 -16.74 -15.91
CA CYS A 522 -0.89 -17.91 -15.10
C CYS A 522 -0.13 -18.96 -15.94
N LEU A 523 -0.64 -19.30 -17.13
CA LEU A 523 0.01 -20.25 -18.04
C LEU A 523 1.37 -19.74 -18.53
N PHE A 524 1.47 -18.46 -18.89
CA PHE A 524 2.72 -17.82 -19.29
C PHE A 524 3.78 -17.93 -18.18
N THR A 525 3.40 -17.66 -16.93
CA THR A 525 4.32 -17.83 -15.79
C THR A 525 4.78 -19.28 -15.65
N ILE A 526 3.90 -20.28 -15.83
CA ILE A 526 4.30 -21.69 -15.82
C ILE A 526 5.33 -21.98 -16.93
N LEU A 527 5.03 -21.55 -18.16
CA LEU A 527 5.87 -21.77 -19.33
C LEU A 527 7.24 -21.12 -19.17
N GLU A 528 7.28 -19.86 -18.75
CA GLU A 528 8.52 -19.12 -18.54
C GLU A 528 9.42 -19.82 -17.51
N TYR A 529 8.88 -20.19 -16.35
CA TYR A 529 9.65 -20.86 -15.30
C TYR A 529 10.10 -22.26 -15.71
N MET A 530 9.25 -23.03 -16.40
CA MET A 530 9.65 -24.33 -16.94
C MET A 530 10.80 -24.17 -17.93
N TRP A 531 10.67 -23.25 -18.88
CA TRP A 531 11.67 -23.03 -19.93
C TRP A 531 13.00 -22.56 -19.35
N ARG A 532 12.97 -21.56 -18.47
CA ARG A 532 14.18 -20.88 -17.98
C ARG A 532 14.83 -21.55 -16.79
N CYS A 533 14.03 -22.03 -15.85
CA CYS A 533 14.48 -22.46 -14.53
C CYS A 533 14.40 -23.97 -14.34
N TYR A 534 13.63 -24.71 -15.14
CA TYR A 534 13.50 -26.16 -14.98
C TYR A 534 14.24 -26.93 -16.06
N PHE A 535 13.93 -26.66 -17.33
CA PHE A 535 14.44 -27.43 -18.46
C PHE A 535 15.96 -27.30 -18.65
N THR A 536 16.58 -28.45 -18.91
CA THR A 536 17.93 -28.56 -19.47
C THR A 536 17.93 -28.12 -20.93
N VAL A 537 19.12 -27.99 -21.53
CA VAL A 537 19.26 -27.79 -22.98
C VAL A 537 18.59 -28.93 -23.77
N SER A 538 18.78 -30.17 -23.33
CA SER A 538 18.19 -31.36 -23.97
C SER A 538 16.66 -31.34 -23.95
N ASP A 539 16.04 -30.91 -22.84
CA ASP A 539 14.58 -30.81 -22.78
C ASP A 539 14.03 -29.76 -23.75
N ARG A 540 14.72 -28.62 -23.90
CA ARG A 540 14.35 -27.58 -24.87
C ARG A 540 14.48 -28.07 -26.30
N GLU A 541 15.53 -28.84 -26.61
CA GLU A 541 15.70 -29.51 -27.90
C GLU A 541 14.59 -30.52 -28.16
N ASN A 542 14.22 -31.33 -27.16
CA ASN A 542 13.12 -32.29 -27.25
C ASN A 542 11.77 -31.59 -27.49
N VAL A 543 11.50 -30.49 -26.78
CA VAL A 543 10.29 -29.67 -26.98
C VAL A 543 10.26 -29.04 -28.38
N ALA A 544 11.41 -28.56 -28.89
CA ALA A 544 11.53 -28.03 -30.25
C ALA A 544 11.32 -29.11 -31.34
N ALA A 545 11.85 -30.30 -31.12
CA ALA A 545 11.67 -31.43 -32.04
C ALA A 545 10.24 -31.99 -32.00
N ALA A 546 9.64 -32.05 -30.82
CA ALA A 546 8.28 -32.55 -30.60
C ALA A 546 7.21 -31.67 -31.24
N LEU A 547 7.37 -30.35 -31.12
CA LEU A 547 6.41 -29.39 -31.65
C LEU A 547 7.13 -28.12 -32.14
N PRO A 548 7.51 -28.10 -33.43
CA PRO A 548 8.07 -26.91 -34.07
C PRO A 548 7.06 -25.75 -34.14
N PRO A 549 7.49 -24.48 -34.05
CA PRO A 549 6.61 -23.32 -34.11
C PRO A 549 5.72 -23.27 -35.37
N GLU A 550 6.20 -23.80 -36.49
CA GLU A 550 5.50 -23.84 -37.77
C GLU A 550 4.20 -24.64 -37.72
N VAL A 551 4.11 -25.64 -36.83
CA VAL A 551 2.91 -26.47 -36.67
C VAL A 551 1.73 -25.62 -36.19
N TYR A 552 1.97 -24.57 -35.40
CA TYR A 552 0.91 -23.66 -34.95
C TYR A 552 0.25 -22.89 -36.09
N ALA A 553 0.90 -22.77 -37.26
CA ALA A 553 0.31 -22.16 -38.44
C ALA A 553 -0.78 -23.05 -39.07
N GLY A 554 -0.68 -24.37 -38.94
CA GLY A 554 -1.63 -25.36 -39.45
C GLY A 554 -2.92 -25.49 -38.63
N GLY A 555 -2.94 -24.95 -37.41
CA GLY A 555 -4.08 -24.97 -36.50
C GLY A 555 -3.85 -25.84 -35.26
N ASP A 556 -4.78 -25.75 -34.31
CA ASP A 556 -4.59 -26.29 -32.96
C ASP A 556 -4.72 -27.81 -32.86
N ALA A 557 -5.40 -28.46 -33.81
CA ALA A 557 -5.73 -29.89 -33.73
C ALA A 557 -4.48 -30.78 -33.91
N GLU A 558 -3.64 -30.43 -34.89
CA GLU A 558 -2.37 -31.13 -35.13
C GLU A 558 -1.41 -30.95 -33.95
N ALA A 559 -1.26 -29.71 -33.48
CA ALA A 559 -0.45 -29.40 -32.31
C ALA A 559 -0.92 -30.17 -31.05
N ALA A 560 -2.24 -30.25 -30.82
CA ALA A 560 -2.81 -31.03 -29.72
C ALA A 560 -2.48 -32.53 -29.82
N ALA A 561 -2.59 -33.10 -31.02
CA ALA A 561 -2.31 -34.51 -31.25
C ALA A 561 -0.83 -34.84 -31.00
N LEU A 562 0.09 -33.99 -31.47
CA LEU A 562 1.53 -34.16 -31.26
C LEU A 562 1.92 -33.99 -29.79
N ALA A 563 1.31 -33.04 -29.08
CA ALA A 563 1.52 -32.88 -27.63
C ALA A 563 1.06 -34.12 -26.85
N GLN A 564 -0.08 -34.72 -27.21
CA GLN A 564 -0.60 -35.92 -26.55
C GLN A 564 0.25 -37.18 -26.77
N GLN A 565 0.99 -37.24 -27.89
CA GLN A 565 1.89 -38.35 -28.22
C GLN A 565 3.22 -38.33 -27.45
N GLN A 566 3.51 -37.25 -26.72
CA GLN A 566 4.74 -37.15 -25.94
C GLN A 566 4.77 -38.14 -24.78
N SER A 567 5.86 -38.89 -24.66
CA SER A 567 6.08 -39.85 -23.58
C SER A 567 6.71 -39.25 -22.33
N ASP A 568 7.41 -38.11 -22.45
CA ASP A 568 7.94 -37.38 -21.29
C ASP A 568 6.84 -36.47 -20.72
N ASP A 569 6.44 -36.73 -19.47
CA ASP A 569 5.36 -36.00 -18.79
C ASP A 569 5.63 -34.49 -18.66
N CYS A 570 6.89 -34.08 -18.52
CA CYS A 570 7.27 -32.67 -18.40
C CYS A 570 7.08 -31.96 -19.74
N VAL A 571 7.58 -32.58 -20.82
CA VAL A 571 7.45 -32.07 -22.18
C VAL A 571 5.97 -32.01 -22.58
N LYS A 572 5.22 -33.09 -22.30
CA LYS A 572 3.78 -33.15 -22.55
C LYS A 572 3.03 -32.02 -21.85
N PHE A 573 3.25 -31.85 -20.55
CA PHE A 573 2.61 -30.80 -19.76
C PHE A 573 2.94 -29.39 -20.29
N PHE A 574 4.21 -29.15 -20.64
CA PHE A 574 4.63 -27.87 -21.22
C PHE A 574 3.88 -27.56 -22.52
N LEU A 575 3.82 -28.52 -23.45
CA LEU A 575 3.13 -28.34 -24.73
C LEU A 575 1.62 -28.15 -24.56
N GLU A 576 1.00 -28.84 -23.61
CA GLU A 576 -0.42 -28.66 -23.29
C GLU A 576 -0.70 -27.26 -22.72
N ALA A 577 0.17 -26.74 -21.86
CA ALA A 577 0.08 -25.37 -21.34
C ALA A 577 0.35 -24.32 -22.42
N GLU A 578 1.31 -24.57 -23.32
CA GLU A 578 1.68 -23.72 -24.45
C GLU A 578 0.49 -23.55 -25.40
N LEU A 579 -0.15 -24.65 -25.76
CA LEU A 579 -1.33 -24.65 -26.61
C LEU A 579 -2.51 -23.90 -25.98
N GLN A 580 -2.73 -24.06 -24.66
CA GLN A 580 -3.77 -23.31 -23.95
C GLN A 580 -3.47 -21.81 -23.91
N ALA A 581 -2.22 -21.42 -23.66
CA ALA A 581 -1.81 -20.01 -23.66
C ALA A 581 -2.01 -19.38 -25.05
N LEU A 582 -1.61 -20.07 -26.12
CA LEU A 582 -1.80 -19.61 -27.49
C LEU A 582 -3.27 -19.45 -27.86
N ARG A 583 -4.14 -20.37 -27.45
CA ARG A 583 -5.60 -20.25 -27.65
C ARG A 583 -6.16 -19.00 -27.00
N LEU A 584 -5.78 -18.72 -25.75
CA LEU A 584 -6.22 -17.54 -25.02
C LEU A 584 -5.69 -16.26 -25.67
N ALA A 585 -4.42 -16.22 -26.06
CA ALA A 585 -3.82 -15.06 -26.71
C ALA A 585 -4.43 -14.78 -28.10
N ARG A 586 -4.75 -15.82 -28.89
CA ARG A 586 -5.49 -15.69 -30.16
C ARG A 586 -6.89 -15.14 -29.95
N ARG A 587 -7.59 -15.62 -28.92
CA ARG A 587 -8.90 -15.10 -28.54
C ARG A 587 -8.81 -13.62 -28.17
N LEU A 588 -7.89 -13.26 -27.29
CA LEU A 588 -7.67 -11.88 -26.86
C LEU A 588 -7.20 -10.97 -28.01
N PHE A 589 -6.45 -11.48 -28.98
CA PHE A 589 -6.12 -10.71 -30.19
C PHE A 589 -7.36 -10.30 -31.00
N VAL A 590 -8.44 -11.08 -30.94
CA VAL A 590 -9.72 -10.79 -31.61
C VAL A 590 -10.63 -9.95 -30.74
N GLU A 591 -10.75 -10.28 -29.45
CA GLU A 591 -11.74 -9.70 -28.53
C GLU A 591 -11.25 -8.42 -27.82
N ASP A 592 -9.95 -8.27 -27.62
CA ASP A 592 -9.34 -7.12 -26.93
C ASP A 592 -8.65 -6.20 -27.93
N ASP A 593 -9.46 -5.39 -28.60
CA ASP A 593 -9.01 -4.44 -29.62
C ASP A 593 -8.01 -3.42 -29.09
N ILE A 594 -8.13 -3.03 -27.81
CA ILE A 594 -7.28 -2.04 -27.17
C ILE A 594 -5.85 -2.58 -27.03
N ARG A 595 -5.71 -3.84 -26.59
CA ARG A 595 -4.41 -4.50 -26.39
C ARG A 595 -4.03 -5.44 -27.54
N ARG A 596 -4.65 -5.33 -28.71
CA ARG A 596 -4.38 -6.19 -29.89
C ARG A 596 -2.90 -6.35 -30.24
N LYS A 597 -2.13 -5.25 -30.27
CA LYS A 597 -0.68 -5.28 -30.54
C LYS A 597 0.10 -6.02 -29.45
N TYR A 598 -0.31 -5.84 -28.21
CA TYR A 598 0.25 -6.53 -27.05
C TYR A 598 0.01 -8.05 -27.17
N TRP A 599 -1.22 -8.48 -27.45
CA TRP A 599 -1.54 -9.91 -27.65
C TRP A 599 -0.81 -10.54 -28.84
N LYS A 600 -0.60 -9.78 -29.93
CA LYS A 600 0.24 -10.23 -31.05
C LYS A 600 1.69 -10.51 -30.62
N HIS A 601 2.25 -9.63 -29.80
CA HIS A 601 3.61 -9.82 -29.29
C HIS A 601 3.70 -11.02 -28.34
N GLU A 602 2.74 -11.14 -27.42
CA GLU A 602 2.63 -12.27 -26.49
C GLU A 602 2.51 -13.62 -27.22
N MET A 603 1.69 -13.71 -28.28
CA MET A 603 1.64 -14.90 -29.14
C MET A 603 3.01 -15.25 -29.74
N ASN A 604 3.75 -14.26 -30.24
CA ASN A 604 5.07 -14.50 -30.82
C ASN A 604 6.06 -15.01 -29.77
N ILE A 605 6.03 -14.48 -28.54
CA ILE A 605 6.89 -14.95 -27.45
C ILE A 605 6.60 -16.43 -27.18
N VAL A 606 5.33 -16.81 -27.01
CA VAL A 606 4.96 -18.20 -26.69
C VAL A 606 5.27 -19.14 -27.85
N MET A 607 4.94 -18.77 -29.10
CA MET A 607 5.21 -19.62 -30.27
C MET A 607 6.70 -19.86 -30.50
N ASN A 608 7.54 -18.82 -30.33
CA ASN A 608 8.98 -18.93 -30.54
C ASN A 608 9.75 -19.30 -29.26
N ARG A 609 9.07 -19.36 -28.12
CA ARG A 609 9.63 -19.64 -26.79
C ARG A 609 10.71 -18.64 -26.36
N ASP A 610 10.54 -17.38 -26.78
CA ASP A 610 11.44 -16.25 -26.53
C ASP A 610 11.22 -15.64 -25.12
N TYR A 611 11.23 -16.48 -24.09
CA TYR A 611 11.04 -16.03 -22.71
C TYR A 611 12.31 -15.30 -22.20
N VAL A 612 12.22 -13.96 -22.02
CA VAL A 612 13.36 -13.07 -21.68
C VAL A 612 13.70 -13.02 -20.21
#